data_AF-A0A1G4A0W8-F1
#
_entry.id   AF-A0A1G4A0W8-F1
#
_cell.length_a   1.000
_cell.length_b   1.000
_cell.length_c   1.000
_cell.angle_alpha   90.00
_cell.angle_beta   90.00
_cell.angle_gamma   90.00
#
_symmetry.space_group_name_H-M   'P 1'
#
loop_
_entity.id
_entity.type
_entity.pdbx_description
1 polymer ?
#
loop_
_entity_poly.entity_id
_entity_poly.type
_entity_poly.pdbx_seq_one_letter_code
_entity_poly.pdbx_strand_id
1 'polypeptide(L)'
;MPETRIAVTHRFEIAGHEGYLHVGLFEDGAPGELFITMAKEGSTIGGLMDTIGTLTSLALQYGVPIDALVKKFAHQRFEPSGLTKNPDIRMASSIVDYVFRWLGCQFIPGFREATNPSVAVTKKMARKIKKKVNRPAGEMSRGMGRVFRITAARTSSGKAAHTRLNPH
;
A
#
# COMPACT_ATOMS: atom_id res chain seq x y z
N MET A 1 9.14 35.19 3.09
CA MET A 1 9.48 34.09 4.04
C MET A 1 10.16 34.69 5.26
N PRO A 2 10.02 34.09 6.46
CA PRO A 2 10.59 34.63 7.70
C PRO A 2 12.13 34.55 7.71
N GLU A 3 12.76 35.36 8.56
CA GLU A 3 14.22 35.43 8.72
C GLU A 3 14.81 34.11 9.27
N THR A 4 14.11 33.48 10.21
CA THR A 4 14.43 32.13 10.73
C THR A 4 13.30 31.18 10.40
N ARG A 5 13.62 29.96 9.93
CA ARG A 5 12.64 28.96 9.53
C ARG A 5 13.06 27.55 9.95
N ILE A 6 12.08 26.68 10.15
CA ILE A 6 12.31 25.25 10.36
C ILE A 6 12.63 24.61 9.01
N ALA A 7 13.56 23.66 8.99
CA ALA A 7 13.89 22.89 7.80
C ALA A 7 13.98 21.39 8.10
N VAL A 8 13.56 20.59 7.13
CA VAL A 8 13.71 19.12 7.15
C VAL A 8 14.85 18.75 6.22
N THR A 9 15.80 17.97 6.73
CA THR A 9 16.90 17.43 5.92
C THR A 9 16.73 15.93 5.74
N HIS A 10 16.87 15.44 4.50
CA HIS A 10 16.76 14.02 4.17
C HIS A 10 17.87 13.58 3.24
N ARG A 11 18.64 12.58 3.68
CA ARG A 11 19.63 11.91 2.85
C ARG A 11 18.96 10.77 2.08
N PHE A 12 19.27 10.66 0.80
CA PHE A 12 18.81 9.56 -0.04
C PHE A 12 19.93 8.94 -0.85
N GLU A 13 19.64 7.76 -1.40
CA GLU A 13 20.53 7.03 -2.29
C GLU A 13 19.67 6.29 -3.31
N ILE A 14 20.00 6.43 -4.60
CA ILE A 14 19.32 5.78 -5.72
C ILE A 14 20.39 5.11 -6.57
N ALA A 15 20.38 3.79 -6.66
CA ALA A 15 21.36 3.02 -7.45
C ALA A 15 22.85 3.40 -7.16
N GLY A 16 23.17 3.73 -5.91
CA GLY A 16 24.52 4.14 -5.50
C GLY A 16 24.82 5.64 -5.66
N HIS A 17 23.92 6.41 -6.29
CA HIS A 17 23.99 7.87 -6.33
C HIS A 17 23.41 8.46 -5.05
N GLU A 18 24.25 9.13 -4.26
CA GLU A 18 23.86 9.72 -2.99
C GLU A 18 23.44 11.17 -3.16
N GLY A 19 22.44 11.61 -2.40
CA GLY A 19 21.99 13.00 -2.42
C GLY A 19 21.32 13.43 -1.11
N TYR A 20 21.10 14.73 -1.00
CA TYR A 20 20.50 15.39 0.15
C TYR A 20 19.38 16.31 -0.31
N LEU A 21 18.29 16.30 0.44
CA LEU A 21 17.19 17.24 0.31
C LEU A 21 17.17 18.12 1.54
N HIS A 22 17.01 19.42 1.32
CA HIS A 22 16.72 20.38 2.38
C HIS A 22 15.42 21.08 2.03
N VAL A 23 14.41 20.93 2.89
CA VAL A 23 13.10 21.54 2.70
C VAL A 23 12.88 22.59 3.77
N GLY A 24 12.84 23.86 3.36
CA GLY A 24 12.47 24.97 4.23
C GLY A 24 10.95 25.04 4.38
N LEU A 25 10.45 25.20 5.60
CA LEU A 25 9.03 25.25 5.91
C LEU A 25 8.55 26.68 6.13
N PHE A 26 7.28 26.92 5.78
CA PHE A 26 6.51 28.04 6.27
C PHE A 26 6.09 27.83 7.74
N GLU A 27 5.53 28.87 8.36
CA GLU A 27 5.09 28.83 9.77
C GLU A 27 3.95 27.83 10.02
N ASP A 28 3.15 27.55 8.99
CA ASP A 28 2.07 26.56 9.01
C ASP A 28 2.57 25.12 8.78
N GLY A 29 3.88 24.93 8.60
CA GLY A 29 4.50 23.64 8.32
C GLY A 29 4.44 23.19 6.86
N ALA A 30 3.88 24.00 5.96
CA ALA A 30 3.88 23.71 4.53
C ALA A 30 5.31 23.88 3.94
N PRO A 31 5.67 23.10 2.90
CA PRO A 31 6.96 23.25 2.25
C PRO A 31 7.01 24.56 1.45
N GLY A 32 8.05 25.37 1.67
CA GLY A 32 8.26 26.64 0.97
C GLY A 32 9.52 26.70 0.12
N GLU A 33 10.54 25.91 0.45
CA GLU A 33 11.78 25.83 -0.32
C GLU A 33 12.24 24.39 -0.44
N LEU A 34 12.95 24.08 -1.52
CA LEU A 34 13.57 22.80 -1.78
C LEU A 34 14.96 23.02 -2.36
N PHE A 35 15.97 22.50 -1.67
CA PHE A 35 17.32 22.37 -2.20
C PHE A 35 17.66 20.91 -2.38
N ILE A 36 18.33 20.59 -3.49
CA ILE A 36 18.72 19.23 -3.86
C ILE A 36 20.21 19.26 -4.13
N THR A 37 20.99 18.50 -3.36
CA THR A 37 22.44 18.40 -3.55
C THR A 37 22.80 16.95 -3.82
N MET A 38 23.57 16.72 -4.89
CA MET A 38 24.06 15.39 -5.23
C MET A 38 25.50 15.22 -4.76
N ALA A 39 25.78 14.11 -4.06
CA ALA A 39 27.12 13.77 -3.63
C ALA A 39 27.85 12.99 -4.73
N LYS A 40 29.07 13.44 -5.07
CA LYS A 40 29.97 12.77 -6.03
C LYS A 40 29.47 12.68 -7.47
N GLU A 41 28.45 13.46 -7.84
CA GLU A 41 27.99 13.59 -9.22
C GLU A 41 28.74 14.69 -9.98
N GLY A 42 28.85 14.52 -11.30
CA GLY A 42 29.44 15.54 -12.19
C GLY A 42 28.63 16.84 -12.20
N SER A 43 29.27 17.94 -12.63
CA SER A 43 28.69 19.29 -12.66
C SER A 43 27.36 19.40 -13.41
N THR A 44 27.15 18.55 -14.42
CA THR A 44 25.89 18.51 -15.18
C THR A 44 24.70 18.08 -14.32
N ILE A 45 24.82 16.98 -13.58
CA ILE A 45 23.74 16.48 -12.73
C ILE A 45 23.53 17.42 -11.54
N GLY A 46 24.63 17.87 -10.92
CA GLY A 46 24.57 18.87 -9.84
C GLY A 46 23.83 20.13 -10.27
N GLY A 47 24.24 20.75 -11.37
CA GLY A 47 23.60 21.97 -11.87
C GLY A 47 22.13 21.78 -12.27
N LEU A 48 21.77 20.63 -12.83
CA LEU A 48 20.36 20.33 -13.13
C LEU A 48 19.53 20.20 -11.84
N MET A 49 20.05 19.51 -10.82
CA MET A 49 19.34 19.34 -9.54
C MET A 49 19.23 20.66 -8.78
N ASP A 50 20.27 21.50 -8.79
CA ASP A 50 20.24 22.85 -8.23
C ASP A 50 19.17 23.71 -8.93
N THR A 51 19.09 23.63 -10.26
CA THR A 51 18.09 24.34 -11.05
C THR A 51 16.67 23.86 -10.71
N ILE A 52 16.46 22.55 -10.59
CA ILE A 52 15.15 21.98 -10.23
C ILE A 52 14.75 22.38 -8.81
N GLY A 53 15.66 22.33 -7.84
CA GLY A 53 15.42 22.79 -6.48
C GLY A 53 15.01 24.27 -6.46
N THR A 54 15.76 25.11 -7.17
CA THR A 54 15.48 26.55 -7.28
C THR A 54 14.12 26.83 -7.92
N LEU A 55 13.80 26.17 -9.05
CA LEU A 55 12.50 26.32 -9.72
C LEU A 55 11.34 25.82 -8.85
N THR A 56 11.56 24.74 -8.10
CA THR A 56 10.55 24.20 -7.18
C THR A 56 10.32 25.16 -6.00
N SER A 57 11.40 25.73 -5.46
CA SER A 57 11.33 26.75 -4.41
C SER A 57 10.53 27.96 -4.88
N LEU A 58 10.80 28.45 -6.10
CA LEU A 58 10.04 29.54 -6.70
C LEU A 58 8.55 29.18 -6.83
N ALA A 59 8.24 27.99 -7.35
CA ALA A 59 6.86 27.54 -7.50
C ALA A 59 6.11 27.49 -6.16
N LEU A 60 6.72 26.93 -5.11
CA LEU A 60 6.14 26.86 -3.78
C LEU A 60 5.91 28.25 -3.17
N GLN A 61 6.87 29.16 -3.33
CA GLN A 61 6.75 30.54 -2.84
C GLN A 61 5.65 31.34 -3.55
N TYR A 62 5.35 31.02 -4.81
CA TYR A 62 4.23 31.60 -5.56
C TYR A 62 2.88 30.89 -5.29
N GLY A 63 2.85 29.95 -4.34
CA GLY A 63 1.62 29.29 -3.90
C GLY A 63 1.18 28.12 -4.77
N VAL A 64 2.07 27.55 -5.61
CA VAL A 64 1.76 26.30 -6.31
C VAL A 64 1.62 25.20 -5.27
N PRO A 65 0.48 24.49 -5.24
CA PRO A 65 0.23 23.52 -4.18
C PRO A 65 1.08 22.26 -4.41
N ILE A 66 1.60 21.70 -3.31
CA ILE A 66 2.58 20.61 -3.36
C ILE A 66 2.03 19.36 -4.06
N ASP A 67 0.74 19.07 -3.91
CA ASP A 67 0.06 17.96 -4.57
C ASP A 67 0.07 18.07 -6.10
N ALA A 68 -0.05 19.28 -6.65
CA ALA A 68 0.06 19.51 -8.08
C ALA A 68 1.48 19.20 -8.60
N LEU A 69 2.51 19.63 -7.86
CA LEU A 69 3.91 19.33 -8.20
C LEU A 69 4.19 17.83 -8.11
N VAL A 70 3.79 17.18 -7.01
CA VAL A 70 3.95 15.73 -6.83
C VAL A 70 3.25 14.96 -7.93
N LYS A 71 2.00 15.31 -8.26
CA LYS A 71 1.24 14.67 -9.35
C LYS A 71 1.94 14.81 -10.70
N LYS A 72 2.61 15.94 -10.96
CA LYS A 72 3.27 16.21 -12.24
C LYS A 72 4.61 15.47 -12.39
N PHE A 73 5.41 15.47 -11.33
CA PHE A 73 6.81 15.05 -11.37
C PHE A 73 7.06 13.66 -10.79
N ALA A 74 6.14 13.11 -9.99
CA ALA A 74 6.21 11.70 -9.62
C ALA A 74 6.17 10.82 -10.88
N HIS A 75 6.95 9.75 -10.86
CA HIS A 75 7.09 8.72 -11.88
C HIS A 75 7.71 9.19 -13.21
N GLN A 76 8.35 10.37 -13.23
CA GLN A 76 9.19 10.77 -14.35
C GLN A 76 10.37 9.79 -14.50
N ARG A 77 10.70 9.45 -15.75
CA ARG A 77 11.66 8.38 -16.07
C ARG A 77 12.89 8.94 -16.76
N PHE A 78 14.03 8.83 -16.10
CA PHE A 78 15.36 9.14 -16.64
C PHE A 78 16.43 8.72 -15.63
N GLU A 79 17.67 8.57 -16.10
CA GLU A 79 18.78 8.19 -15.24
C GLU A 79 19.33 9.39 -14.43
N PRO A 80 19.80 9.18 -13.19
CA PRO A 80 19.90 7.90 -12.47
C PRO A 80 18.57 7.34 -11.96
N SER A 81 18.35 6.03 -12.13
CA SER A 81 17.18 5.30 -11.66
C SER A 81 17.55 3.99 -10.95
N GLY A 82 16.68 3.46 -10.09
CA GLY A 82 16.87 2.13 -9.49
C GLY A 82 16.41 2.00 -8.04
N LEU A 83 17.00 1.03 -7.33
CA LEU A 83 16.67 0.75 -5.94
C LEU A 83 17.11 1.87 -5.01
N THR A 84 16.35 2.07 -3.94
CA THR A 84 16.66 3.03 -2.89
C THR A 84 16.65 2.38 -1.51
N LYS A 85 17.26 3.05 -0.53
CA LYS A 85 17.24 2.62 0.88
C LYS A 85 15.97 3.02 1.62
N ASN A 86 15.05 3.73 0.99
CA ASN A 86 13.82 4.19 1.62
C ASN A 86 12.71 3.12 1.51
N PRO A 87 12.16 2.60 2.63
CA PRO A 87 11.13 1.57 2.61
C PRO A 87 9.81 2.01 1.97
N ASP A 88 9.52 3.32 1.97
CA ASP A 88 8.33 3.89 1.31
C ASP A 88 8.52 3.98 -0.22
N ILE A 89 9.76 4.13 -0.68
CA ILE A 89 10.11 4.34 -2.10
C ILE A 89 11.21 3.35 -2.48
N ARG A 90 10.90 2.05 -2.49
CA ARG A 90 11.91 1.00 -2.75
C ARG A 90 12.59 1.08 -4.11
N MET A 91 11.90 1.64 -5.10
CA MET A 91 12.42 1.86 -6.44
C MET A 91 11.98 3.25 -6.93
N ALA A 92 12.94 3.99 -7.48
CA ALA A 92 12.72 5.29 -8.11
C ALA A 92 13.03 5.20 -9.60
N SER A 93 12.24 5.87 -10.43
CA SER A 93 12.44 5.93 -11.87
C SER A 93 13.30 7.10 -12.35
N SER A 94 13.67 7.99 -11.42
CA SER A 94 14.64 9.07 -11.57
C SER A 94 14.91 9.69 -10.20
N ILE A 95 15.92 10.57 -10.10
CA ILE A 95 16.11 11.44 -8.92
C ILE A 95 14.84 12.29 -8.67
N VAL A 96 14.29 12.91 -9.72
CA VAL A 96 13.09 13.75 -9.62
C VAL A 96 11.87 12.96 -9.15
N ASP A 97 11.65 11.75 -9.67
CA ASP A 97 10.61 10.84 -9.17
C ASP A 97 10.75 10.63 -7.66
N TYR A 98 11.96 10.30 -7.19
CA TYR A 98 12.22 10.08 -5.78
C TYR A 98 11.90 11.32 -4.94
N VAL A 99 12.42 12.49 -5.34
CA VAL A 99 12.26 13.74 -4.59
C VAL A 99 10.78 14.07 -4.43
N PHE A 100 10.01 14.06 -5.51
CA PHE A 100 8.59 14.42 -5.44
C PHE A 100 7.74 13.36 -4.75
N ARG A 101 8.05 12.07 -4.87
CA ARG A 101 7.37 11.04 -4.07
C ARG A 101 7.71 11.15 -2.58
N TRP A 102 8.95 11.50 -2.24
CA TRP A 102 9.34 11.72 -0.86
C TRP A 102 8.62 12.94 -0.28
N LEU A 103 8.55 14.05 -1.02
CA LEU A 103 7.75 15.21 -0.65
C LEU A 103 6.27 14.84 -0.46
N GLY A 104 5.71 14.03 -1.34
CA GLY A 104 4.35 13.50 -1.19
C GLY A 104 4.19 12.72 0.11
N CYS A 105 5.11 11.81 0.42
CA CYS A 105 5.08 11.05 1.67
C CYS A 105 5.21 11.91 2.94
N GLN A 106 5.86 13.07 2.87
CA GLN A 106 6.03 13.97 4.02
C GLN A 106 4.88 14.96 4.19
N PHE A 107 4.41 15.56 3.10
CA PHE A 107 3.55 16.74 3.15
C PHE A 107 2.12 16.50 2.65
N ILE A 108 1.82 15.35 2.05
CA ILE A 108 0.47 15.03 1.56
C ILE A 108 -0.14 13.92 2.42
N PRO A 109 -1.17 14.22 3.23
CA PRO A 109 -1.86 13.22 4.03
C PRO A 109 -2.37 12.06 3.18
N GLY A 110 -2.09 10.81 3.60
CA GLY A 110 -2.55 9.61 2.91
C GLY A 110 -1.70 9.17 1.71
N PHE A 111 -0.74 9.99 1.25
CA PHE A 111 0.07 9.66 0.07
C PHE A 111 0.98 8.46 0.32
N ARG A 112 1.62 8.38 1.49
CA ARG A 112 2.48 7.25 1.88
C ARG A 112 1.68 5.94 1.85
N GLU A 113 0.49 5.92 2.44
CA GLU A 113 -0.36 4.72 2.49
C GLU A 113 -0.90 4.32 1.13
N ALA A 114 -1.19 5.29 0.25
CA ALA A 114 -1.70 5.05 -1.09
C ALA A 114 -0.63 4.47 -2.03
N THR A 115 0.62 4.90 -1.88
CA THR A 115 1.71 4.58 -2.80
C THR A 115 2.67 3.51 -2.28
N ASN A 116 2.72 3.23 -0.98
CA ASN A 116 3.62 2.22 -0.44
C ASN A 116 3.10 0.79 -0.75
N PRO A 117 3.87 -0.04 -1.48
CA PRO A 117 3.47 -1.40 -1.78
C PRO A 117 3.30 -2.29 -0.54
N SER A 118 3.96 -2.02 0.59
CA SER A 118 3.77 -2.81 1.83
C SER A 118 2.39 -2.56 2.46
N VAL A 119 1.94 -1.30 2.44
CA VAL A 119 0.63 -0.89 2.96
C VAL A 119 -0.48 -1.43 2.05
N ALA A 120 -0.29 -1.39 0.72
CA ALA A 120 -1.22 -1.98 -0.23
C ALA A 120 -1.42 -3.49 -0.01
N VAL A 121 -0.33 -4.24 0.24
CA VAL A 121 -0.40 -5.68 0.56
C VAL A 121 -1.16 -5.91 1.86
N THR A 122 -0.86 -5.14 2.92
CA THR A 122 -1.52 -5.25 4.23
C THR A 122 -3.02 -4.96 4.13
N LYS A 123 -3.40 -3.90 3.41
CA LYS A 123 -4.80 -3.52 3.18
C LYS A 123 -5.55 -4.58 2.37
N LYS A 124 -4.89 -5.17 1.36
CA LYS A 124 -5.44 -6.29 0.56
C LYS A 124 -5.61 -7.56 1.39
N MET A 125 -4.66 -7.87 2.29
CA MET A 125 -4.76 -8.99 3.24
C MET A 125 -5.89 -8.77 4.25
N ALA A 126 -5.95 -7.61 4.89
CA ALA A 126 -6.99 -7.24 5.86
C ALA A 126 -8.39 -7.29 5.23
N ARG A 127 -8.55 -6.82 3.98
CA ARG A 127 -9.81 -6.92 3.24
C ARG A 127 -10.20 -8.38 2.94
N LYS A 128 -9.23 -9.26 2.71
CA LYS A 128 -9.44 -10.70 2.50
C LYS A 128 -9.84 -11.42 3.80
N ILE A 129 -9.24 -11.04 4.93
CA ILE A 129 -9.60 -11.55 6.27
C ILE A 129 -11.02 -11.09 6.64
N LYS A 130 -11.34 -9.80 6.50
CA LYS A 130 -12.68 -9.26 6.79
C LYS A 130 -13.78 -9.92 5.93
N LYS A 131 -13.49 -10.25 4.67
CA LYS A 131 -14.40 -11.03 3.80
C LYS A 131 -14.59 -12.49 4.26
N LYS A 132 -13.57 -13.13 4.85
CA LYS A 132 -13.70 -14.49 5.39
C LYS A 132 -14.48 -14.50 6.72
N VAL A 133 -14.26 -13.49 7.57
CA VAL A 133 -14.92 -13.36 8.87
C VAL A 133 -16.38 -12.93 8.73
N ASN A 134 -16.72 -12.05 7.78
CA ASN A 134 -18.08 -11.56 7.58
C ASN A 134 -18.90 -12.39 6.57
N ARG A 135 -18.63 -13.70 6.47
CA ARG A 135 -19.54 -14.60 5.77
C ARG A 135 -20.75 -14.84 6.68
N PRO A 136 -21.98 -14.46 6.28
CA PRO A 136 -23.16 -14.75 7.09
C PRO A 136 -23.28 -16.27 7.23
N ALA A 137 -23.59 -16.72 8.45
CA ALA A 137 -23.83 -18.12 8.78
C ALA A 137 -25.15 -18.60 8.13
N GLY A 138 -25.12 -18.81 6.81
CA GLY A 138 -26.25 -19.31 6.01
C GLY A 138 -25.98 -20.63 5.31
N GLU A 139 -24.75 -21.13 5.32
CA GLU A 139 -24.38 -22.42 4.70
C GLU A 139 -23.84 -23.40 5.76
N MET A 140 -24.65 -23.64 6.80
CA MET A 140 -24.49 -24.78 7.70
C MET A 140 -25.83 -25.51 7.84
N SER A 141 -26.43 -25.90 6.71
CA SER A 141 -27.55 -26.86 6.71
C SER A 141 -27.66 -27.60 5.39
N ARG A 142 -26.61 -28.30 4.97
CA ARG A 142 -26.69 -29.38 3.98
C ARG A 142 -25.61 -30.43 4.27
N GLY A 143 -25.78 -31.15 5.39
CA GLY A 143 -24.82 -32.19 5.76
C GLY A 143 -25.17 -33.06 6.97
N MET A 144 -26.33 -32.86 7.62
CA MET A 144 -26.74 -33.66 8.78
C MET A 144 -28.08 -34.35 8.49
N GLY A 145 -28.07 -35.32 7.57
CA GLY A 145 -29.26 -36.08 7.19
C GLY A 145 -29.00 -37.55 6.84
N ARG A 146 -27.79 -38.06 7.10
CA ARG A 146 -27.41 -39.45 6.78
C ARG A 146 -26.61 -40.12 7.89
N VAL A 147 -27.07 -40.03 9.13
CA VAL A 147 -26.57 -40.90 10.19
C VAL A 147 -27.69 -41.23 11.17
N PHE A 148 -28.80 -41.84 10.72
CA PHE A 148 -29.75 -42.55 11.60
C PHE A 148 -30.69 -43.39 10.74
N ARG A 149 -30.26 -44.59 10.35
CA ARG A 149 -31.12 -45.73 9.97
C ARG A 149 -30.27 -46.98 9.78
N ILE A 150 -29.72 -47.49 10.87
CA ILE A 150 -29.33 -48.90 10.96
C ILE A 150 -29.80 -49.38 12.33
N THR A 151 -30.98 -50.00 12.37
CA THR A 151 -31.40 -51.09 13.27
C THR A 151 -32.92 -51.21 13.21
N ALA A 152 -33.42 -52.21 12.47
CA ALA A 152 -34.64 -52.98 12.74
C ALA A 152 -35.10 -53.66 11.44
N ALA A 153 -34.56 -54.84 11.15
CA ALA A 153 -35.20 -55.79 10.26
C ALA A 153 -34.85 -57.21 10.74
N ARG A 154 -35.80 -57.82 11.48
CA ARG A 154 -36.23 -59.22 11.37
C ARG A 154 -36.84 -59.71 12.69
N THR A 155 -38.17 -59.73 12.75
CA THR A 155 -38.94 -60.83 13.34
C THR A 155 -40.32 -60.83 12.68
N SER A 156 -40.47 -61.65 11.64
CA SER A 156 -41.78 -62.03 11.09
C SER A 156 -42.14 -63.41 11.61
N SER A 157 -43.20 -63.55 12.40
CA SER A 157 -44.02 -64.77 12.41
C SER A 157 -45.35 -64.59 13.15
N GLY A 158 -46.44 -64.98 12.48
CA GLY A 158 -47.78 -65.16 13.02
C GLY A 158 -48.82 -64.31 12.28
N LYS A 159 -49.90 -64.84 11.71
CA LYS A 159 -50.41 -66.22 11.54
C LYS A 159 -51.65 -66.05 10.64
N ALA A 160 -51.84 -66.89 9.62
CA ALA A 160 -53.15 -67.02 8.97
C ALA A 160 -53.53 -68.50 8.97
N ALA A 161 -54.58 -68.80 9.72
CA ALA A 161 -55.17 -70.11 9.86
C ALA A 161 -56.05 -70.43 8.65
N HIS A 162 -56.06 -71.69 8.21
CA HIS A 162 -57.30 -72.29 7.74
C HIS A 162 -57.27 -73.83 7.84
N THR A 163 -58.28 -74.34 8.57
CA THR A 163 -59.07 -75.57 8.34
C THR A 163 -58.49 -76.96 8.65
N ARG A 164 -59.09 -77.57 9.69
CA ARG A 164 -59.75 -78.91 9.76
C ARG A 164 -58.88 -80.15 9.45
N LEU A 165 -59.00 -81.32 10.09
CA LEU A 165 -59.92 -81.95 11.04
C LEU A 165 -59.16 -83.17 11.63
N ASN A 166 -59.52 -83.54 12.86
CA ASN A 166 -59.14 -84.74 13.64
C ASN A 166 -59.66 -86.05 12.98
N PRO A 167 -59.66 -87.23 13.62
CA PRO A 167 -58.68 -87.97 14.44
C PRO A 167 -58.43 -89.40 13.90
N HIS A 168 -57.35 -90.04 14.34
CA HIS A 168 -57.31 -91.31 15.12
C HIS A 168 -55.90 -91.92 15.07
#